data_AF-A0A7Y0XDE9-F1
#
_entry.id   AF-A0A7Y0XDE9-F1
#
_cell.length_a   1.000
_cell.length_b   1.000
_cell.length_c   1.000
_cell.angle_alpha   90.00
_cell.angle_beta   90.00
_cell.angle_gamma   90.00
#
_symmetry.space_group_name_H-M   'P 1'
#
loop_
_entity.id
_entity.type
_entity.pdbx_description
1 polymer ?
#
loop_
_entity_poly.entity_id
_entity_poly.type
_entity_poly.pdbx_seq_one_letter_code
_entity_poly.pdbx_strand_id
1 'polypeptide(L)'
;MMKKSIACLLFLLLSGCSAHVDKFGYLKNWNDKWQQCDELGKQTVLNFPKSVWFESLSLGDKKEVFIYIYSLKEFECAQVEAEKLKSVLDDVEITTLNEVLSGFIYFEPPSDERIKHLDRVALENLASSINGPFNGLATAERMGLVEF
;
A
#
# COMPACT_ATOMS: atom_id res chain seq x y z
N MET A 1 6.95 55.33 -38.63
CA MET A 1 5.62 54.75 -38.29
C MET A 1 5.82 53.31 -37.80
N MET A 2 6.06 53.12 -36.51
CA MET A 2 6.26 51.79 -35.88
C MET A 2 5.19 51.59 -34.80
N LYS A 3 3.99 51.12 -35.17
CA LYS A 3 2.93 50.77 -34.21
C LYS A 3 1.96 49.74 -34.81
N LYS A 4 2.42 48.55 -35.23
CA LYS A 4 1.47 47.47 -35.60
C LYS A 4 1.88 46.04 -35.22
N SER A 5 3.03 45.78 -34.60
CA SER A 5 3.52 44.39 -34.42
C SER A 5 3.42 43.83 -32.98
N ILE A 6 2.94 44.58 -32.00
CA ILE A 6 2.92 44.13 -30.58
C ILE A 6 1.64 43.34 -30.24
N ALA A 7 0.55 43.50 -31.01
CA ALA A 7 -0.75 42.91 -30.67
C ALA A 7 -0.83 41.37 -30.87
N CYS A 8 -0.03 40.78 -31.75
CA CYS A 8 -0.11 39.33 -32.03
C CYS A 8 0.69 38.45 -31.05
N LEU A 9 1.63 39.01 -30.29
CA LEU A 9 2.43 38.26 -29.31
C LEU A 9 1.72 38.06 -27.96
N LEU A 10 0.65 38.81 -27.68
CA LEU A 10 -0.10 38.75 -26.41
C LEU A 10 -1.15 37.62 -26.37
N PHE A 11 -1.58 37.09 -27.52
CA PHE A 11 -2.58 36.01 -27.58
C PHE A 11 -1.99 34.60 -27.35
N LEU A 12 -0.67 34.43 -27.45
CA LEU A 12 0.01 33.14 -27.23
C LEU A 12 0.29 32.85 -25.74
N LEU A 13 0.04 33.80 -24.84
CA LEU A 13 0.29 33.65 -23.40
C LEU A 13 -0.95 33.26 -22.59
N LEU A 14 -2.12 33.10 -23.23
CA LEU A 14 -3.39 32.84 -22.55
C LEU A 14 -3.85 31.37 -22.59
N SER A 15 -3.13 30.47 -23.26
CA SER A 15 -3.38 29.03 -23.15
C SER A 15 -2.63 28.45 -21.95
N GLY A 16 -2.95 28.94 -20.75
CA GLY A 16 -2.64 28.20 -19.53
C GLY A 16 -3.56 26.99 -19.49
N CYS A 17 -3.07 25.83 -19.93
CA CYS A 17 -3.75 24.57 -19.67
C CYS A 17 -3.81 24.37 -18.15
N SER A 18 -4.95 24.71 -17.53
CA SER A 18 -5.32 24.13 -16.25
C SER A 18 -5.52 22.63 -16.49
N ALA A 19 -4.47 21.84 -16.29
CA ALA A 19 -4.56 20.40 -16.35
C ALA A 19 -5.39 19.96 -15.13
N HIS A 20 -6.68 19.72 -15.33
CA HIS A 20 -7.53 19.16 -14.30
C HIS A 20 -7.03 17.75 -13.96
N VAL A 21 -6.54 17.55 -12.73
CA VAL A 21 -6.11 16.23 -12.26
C VAL A 21 -7.36 15.36 -12.05
N ASP A 22 -7.43 14.22 -12.74
CA ASP A 22 -8.53 13.26 -12.59
C ASP A 22 -8.38 12.43 -11.31
N LYS A 23 -8.77 13.00 -10.17
CA LYS A 23 -8.71 12.35 -8.85
C LYS A 23 -9.55 11.05 -8.79
N PHE A 24 -10.66 10.99 -9.52
CA PHE A 24 -11.50 9.78 -9.59
C PHE A 24 -10.81 8.65 -10.36
N GLY A 25 -10.05 8.98 -11.40
CA GLY A 25 -9.20 8.02 -12.11
C GLY A 25 -8.17 7.36 -11.19
N TYR A 26 -7.49 8.15 -10.35
CA TYR A 26 -6.54 7.61 -9.36
C TYR A 26 -7.23 6.73 -8.30
N LEU A 27 -8.39 7.17 -7.79
CA LEU A 27 -9.17 6.37 -6.83
C LEU A 27 -9.62 5.05 -7.43
N LYS A 28 -10.09 5.06 -8.68
CA LYS A 28 -10.48 3.85 -9.41
C LYS A 28 -9.29 2.91 -9.58
N ASN A 29 -8.14 3.43 -10.02
CA ASN A 29 -6.94 2.62 -10.21
C ASN A 29 -6.49 1.95 -8.91
N TRP A 30 -6.51 2.68 -7.79
CA TRP A 30 -6.23 2.11 -6.48
C TRP A 30 -7.24 1.02 -6.10
N ASN A 31 -8.55 1.29 -6.26
CA ASN A 31 -9.59 0.32 -5.94
C ASN A 31 -9.45 -0.97 -6.77
N ASP A 32 -9.25 -0.84 -8.08
CA ASP A 32 -9.07 -2.00 -8.98
C ASP A 32 -7.85 -2.83 -8.56
N LYS A 33 -6.75 -2.17 -8.18
CA LYS A 33 -5.55 -2.85 -7.69
C LYS A 33 -5.80 -3.54 -6.35
N TRP A 34 -6.45 -2.86 -5.41
CA TRP A 34 -6.79 -3.43 -4.11
C TRP A 34 -7.68 -4.67 -4.24
N GLN A 35 -8.70 -4.63 -5.10
CA GLN A 35 -9.55 -5.79 -5.39
C GLN A 35 -8.75 -6.96 -5.98
N GLN A 36 -7.83 -6.69 -6.91
CA GLN A 36 -6.91 -7.72 -7.42
C GLN A 36 -6.06 -8.33 -6.31
N CYS A 37 -5.53 -7.51 -5.39
CA CYS A 37 -4.72 -7.97 -4.27
C CYS A 37 -5.52 -8.83 -3.28
N ASP A 38 -6.75 -8.44 -2.96
CA ASP A 38 -7.67 -9.19 -2.11
C ASP A 38 -8.04 -10.55 -2.74
N GLU A 39 -8.36 -10.59 -4.03
CA GLU A 39 -8.61 -11.84 -4.76
C GLU A 39 -7.40 -12.76 -4.75
N LEU A 40 -6.20 -12.22 -5.03
CA LEU A 40 -4.95 -12.98 -5.00
C LEU A 40 -4.67 -13.53 -3.59
N GLY A 41 -4.87 -12.71 -2.56
CA GLY A 41 -4.73 -13.10 -1.16
C GLY A 41 -5.66 -14.26 -0.81
N LYS A 42 -6.94 -14.18 -1.16
CA LYS A 42 -7.92 -15.25 -0.90
C LYS A 42 -7.55 -16.59 -1.55
N GLN A 43 -6.98 -16.55 -2.75
CA GLN A 43 -6.65 -17.75 -3.54
C GLN A 43 -5.29 -18.37 -3.19
N THR A 44 -4.40 -17.62 -2.55
CA THR A 44 -3.02 -18.05 -2.33
C THR A 44 -2.83 -18.60 -0.92
N VAL A 45 -2.84 -19.93 -0.74
CA VAL A 45 -2.47 -20.53 0.55
C VAL A 45 -0.97 -20.78 0.60
N LEU A 46 -0.28 -20.00 1.41
CA LEU A 46 1.18 -19.99 1.47
C LEU A 46 1.71 -21.20 2.24
N ASN A 47 2.82 -21.77 1.78
CA ASN A 47 3.69 -22.56 2.65
C ASN A 47 4.66 -21.58 3.32
N PHE A 48 4.26 -21.10 4.50
CA PHE A 48 4.97 -20.02 5.16
C PHE A 48 6.47 -20.38 5.36
N PRO A 49 7.40 -19.54 4.90
CA PRO A 49 8.82 -19.86 4.98
C PRO A 49 9.25 -20.03 6.43
N LYS A 50 9.96 -21.12 6.70
CA LYS A 50 10.51 -21.41 8.02
C LYS A 50 11.98 -21.03 8.03
N SER A 51 12.41 -20.32 9.06
CA SER A 51 13.81 -20.04 9.35
C SER A 51 14.14 -20.48 10.77
N VAL A 52 15.43 -20.74 11.04
CA VAL A 52 15.89 -21.05 12.40
C VAL A 52 15.48 -19.95 13.38
N TRP A 53 15.58 -18.69 12.95
CA TRP A 53 15.12 -17.54 13.71
C TRP A 53 13.63 -17.62 14.00
N PHE A 54 12.77 -17.74 12.97
CA PHE A 54 11.33 -17.77 13.15
C PHE A 54 10.90 -18.93 14.05
N GLU A 55 11.51 -20.11 13.88
CA GLU A 55 11.16 -21.28 14.69
C GLU A 55 11.60 -21.17 16.15
N SER A 56 12.62 -20.36 16.45
CA SER A 56 13.07 -20.09 17.82
C SER A 56 12.17 -19.14 18.61
N LEU A 57 11.25 -18.45 17.93
CA LEU A 57 10.34 -17.49 18.55
C LEU A 57 9.29 -18.17 19.46
N SER A 58 8.83 -17.44 20.47
CA SER A 58 7.66 -17.85 21.25
C SER A 58 6.43 -17.96 20.34
N LEU A 59 5.43 -18.75 20.74
CA LEU A 59 4.18 -18.84 19.97
C LEU A 59 3.52 -17.46 19.80
N GLY A 60 3.58 -16.61 20.83
CA GLY A 60 3.07 -15.23 20.75
C GLY A 60 3.81 -14.42 19.69
N ASP A 61 5.14 -14.41 19.70
CA ASP A 61 5.94 -13.70 18.71
C ASP A 61 5.75 -14.27 17.29
N LYS A 62 5.58 -15.58 17.13
CA LYS A 62 5.24 -16.20 15.83
C LYS A 62 3.94 -15.64 15.27
N LYS A 63 2.91 -15.48 16.11
CA LYS A 63 1.61 -14.90 15.70
C LYS A 63 1.76 -13.43 15.31
N GLU A 64 2.49 -12.64 16.09
CA GLU A 64 2.69 -11.22 15.79
C GLU A 64 3.51 -11.00 14.51
N VAL A 65 4.58 -11.78 14.30
CA VAL A 65 5.34 -11.76 13.05
C VAL A 65 4.47 -12.17 11.87
N PHE A 66 3.65 -13.22 12.02
CA PHE A 66 2.74 -13.67 10.98
C PHE A 66 1.74 -12.57 10.59
N ILE A 67 1.08 -11.95 11.58
CA ILE A 67 0.10 -10.87 11.37
C ILE A 67 0.77 -9.68 10.68
N TYR A 68 1.95 -9.27 11.17
CA TYR A 68 2.70 -8.17 10.57
C TYR A 68 3.04 -8.44 9.11
N ILE A 69 3.61 -9.60 8.79
CA ILE A 69 3.98 -9.98 7.42
C ILE A 69 2.73 -10.05 6.54
N TYR A 70 1.64 -10.62 7.03
CA TYR A 70 0.37 -10.67 6.31
C TYR A 70 -0.10 -9.26 5.91
N SER A 71 -0.20 -8.35 6.88
CA SER A 71 -0.60 -6.95 6.60
C SER A 71 0.41 -6.22 5.73
N LEU A 72 1.71 -6.51 5.87
CA LEU A 72 2.75 -5.92 5.04
C LEU A 72 2.57 -6.34 3.58
N LYS A 73 2.27 -7.61 3.32
CA LYS A 73 2.07 -8.10 1.95
C LYS A 73 0.77 -7.63 1.31
N GLU A 74 -0.27 -7.39 2.09
CA GLU A 74 -1.47 -6.70 1.61
C GLU A 74 -1.16 -5.24 1.22
N PHE A 75 -0.42 -4.53 2.08
CA PHE A 75 0.00 -3.15 1.82
C PHE A 75 0.88 -3.03 0.58
N GLU A 76 1.99 -3.80 0.51
CA GLU A 76 2.95 -3.77 -0.61
C GLU A 76 2.28 -4.01 -1.97
N CYS A 77 1.20 -4.81 -2.00
CA CYS A 77 0.54 -5.18 -3.24
C CYS A 77 -0.11 -4.00 -3.98
N ALA A 78 -0.64 -3.02 -3.24
CA ALA A 78 -1.32 -1.84 -3.80
C ALA A 78 -0.58 -0.53 -3.49
N GLN A 79 0.65 -0.60 -2.97
CA GLN A 79 1.42 0.55 -2.49
C GLN A 79 1.61 1.61 -3.59
N VAL A 80 1.98 1.20 -4.79
CA VAL A 80 2.27 2.13 -5.90
C VAL A 80 1.03 2.96 -6.25
N GLU A 81 -0.14 2.33 -6.31
CA GLU A 81 -1.40 2.99 -6.58
C GLU A 81 -1.85 3.85 -5.40
N ALA A 82 -1.62 3.41 -4.16
CA ALA A 82 -1.90 4.16 -2.95
C ALA A 82 -1.05 5.44 -2.87
N GLU A 83 0.24 5.38 -3.18
CA GLU A 83 1.15 6.54 -3.22
C GLU A 83 0.73 7.55 -4.30
N LYS A 84 0.36 7.06 -5.49
CA LYS A 84 -0.16 7.92 -6.57
C LYS A 84 -1.45 8.60 -6.15
N LEU A 85 -2.38 7.88 -5.53
CA LEU A 85 -3.62 8.43 -5.00
C LEU A 85 -3.34 9.48 -3.91
N LYS A 86 -2.47 9.18 -2.94
CA LYS A 86 -2.06 10.12 -1.89
C LYS A 86 -1.53 11.43 -2.49
N SER A 87 -0.66 11.34 -3.50
CA SER A 87 -0.06 12.52 -4.15
C SER A 87 -1.07 13.47 -4.79
N VAL A 88 -2.23 12.97 -5.24
CA VAL A 88 -3.30 13.81 -5.83
C VAL A 88 -4.34 14.27 -4.81
N LEU A 89 -4.36 13.65 -3.63
CA LEU A 89 -5.24 14.02 -2.51
C LEU A 89 -4.61 15.06 -1.59
N ASP A 90 -3.27 15.12 -1.51
CA ASP A 90 -2.53 16.12 -0.72
C ASP A 90 -2.61 17.56 -1.29
N ASP A 91 -3.36 17.73 -2.39
CA ASP A 91 -3.73 19.03 -2.95
C ASP A 91 -4.76 19.75 -2.03
N VAL A 92 -4.52 21.04 -1.77
CA VAL A 92 -5.02 21.85 -0.62
C VAL A 92 -6.56 21.88 -0.49
N GLU A 93 -7.29 21.53 -1.54
CA GLU A 93 -8.75 21.61 -1.58
C GLU A 93 -9.51 20.44 -0.93
N ILE A 94 -8.85 19.34 -0.52
CA ILE A 94 -9.59 18.12 -0.12
C ILE A 94 -9.06 17.39 1.13
N THR A 95 -8.76 18.13 2.20
CA THR A 95 -8.39 17.53 3.51
C THR A 95 -9.45 16.55 4.04
N THR A 96 -10.73 16.84 3.84
CA THR A 96 -11.83 15.96 4.32
C THR A 96 -11.90 14.62 3.59
N LEU A 97 -11.60 14.57 2.28
CA LEU A 97 -11.59 13.30 1.56
C LEU A 97 -10.36 12.48 1.95
N ASN A 98 -9.22 13.12 2.18
CA ASN A 98 -8.02 12.44 2.68
C ASN A 98 -8.28 11.83 4.07
N GLU A 99 -8.91 12.58 4.99
CA GLU A 99 -9.31 12.07 6.31
C GLU A 99 -10.27 10.88 6.19
N VAL A 100 -11.32 10.97 5.36
CA VAL A 100 -12.26 9.87 5.13
C VAL A 100 -11.53 8.65 4.55
N LEU A 101 -10.73 8.84 3.51
CA LEU A 101 -10.03 7.75 2.83
C LEU A 101 -8.93 7.11 3.68
N SER A 102 -8.29 7.85 4.60
CA SER A 102 -7.28 7.30 5.50
C SER A 102 -7.80 6.18 6.42
N GLY A 103 -9.11 6.15 6.67
CA GLY A 103 -9.77 5.05 7.38
C GLY A 103 -10.02 3.79 6.55
N PHE A 104 -9.92 3.88 5.21
CA PHE A 104 -10.23 2.78 4.29
C PHE A 104 -9.02 2.34 3.45
N ILE A 105 -8.07 3.25 3.24
CA ILE A 105 -6.89 3.05 2.40
C ILE A 105 -5.66 3.00 3.30
N TYR A 106 -4.93 1.90 3.23
CA TYR A 106 -3.63 1.78 3.87
C TYR A 106 -2.59 2.60 3.08
N PHE A 107 -2.45 3.88 3.43
CA PHE A 107 -1.42 4.76 2.87
C PHE A 107 -0.04 4.57 3.50
N GLU A 108 0.01 3.94 4.67
CA GLU A 108 1.23 3.71 5.44
C GLU A 108 1.39 2.20 5.69
N PRO A 109 2.64 1.70 5.81
CA PRO A 109 2.90 0.31 6.15
C PRO A 109 2.34 -0.04 7.54
N PRO A 110 2.09 -1.33 7.83
CA PRO A 110 1.63 -1.74 9.14
C PRO A 110 2.63 -1.37 10.24
N SER A 111 2.11 -1.00 11.41
CA SER A 111 2.95 -0.72 12.58
C SER A 111 3.76 -1.96 13.00
N ASP A 112 5.05 -1.75 13.27
CA ASP A 112 5.97 -2.77 13.78
C ASP A 112 6.08 -2.77 15.32
N GLU A 113 5.28 -1.97 16.02
CA GLU A 113 5.41 -1.75 17.47
C GLU A 113 5.33 -3.04 18.30
N ARG A 114 4.51 -4.00 17.87
CA ARG A 114 4.33 -5.30 18.54
C ARG A 114 5.44 -6.29 18.26
N ILE A 115 6.33 -5.99 17.32
CA ILE A 115 7.45 -6.86 16.92
C ILE A 115 8.81 -6.14 16.96
N LYS A 116 8.86 -4.88 17.40
CA LYS A 116 10.09 -4.06 17.43
C LYS A 116 11.20 -4.63 18.32
N HIS A 117 10.86 -5.51 19.26
CA HIS A 117 11.80 -6.21 20.13
C HIS A 117 12.47 -7.41 19.43
N LEU A 118 12.02 -7.79 18.23
CA LEU A 118 12.55 -8.91 17.47
C LEU A 118 13.67 -8.47 16.53
N ASP A 119 14.46 -9.43 16.06
CA ASP A 119 15.54 -9.19 15.10
C ASP A 119 14.98 -8.67 13.76
N ARG A 120 15.28 -7.41 13.48
CA ARG A 120 14.83 -6.70 12.28
C ARG A 120 15.33 -7.34 10.98
N VAL A 121 16.60 -7.72 10.93
CA VAL A 121 17.22 -8.27 9.72
C VAL A 121 16.64 -9.63 9.41
N ALA A 122 16.42 -10.47 10.43
CA ALA A 122 15.79 -11.77 10.25
C ALA A 122 14.32 -11.64 9.79
N LEU A 123 13.58 -10.67 10.34
CA LEU A 123 12.22 -10.34 9.91
C LEU A 123 12.18 -9.89 8.45
N GLU A 124 13.03 -8.94 8.05
CA GLU A 124 13.09 -8.42 6.68
C GLU A 124 13.46 -9.52 5.68
N ASN A 125 14.44 -10.36 6.01
CA ASN A 125 14.81 -11.51 5.19
C ASN A 125 13.63 -12.48 5.03
N LEU A 126 12.92 -12.79 6.12
CA LEU A 126 11.73 -13.63 6.06
C LEU A 126 10.64 -13.00 5.18
N ALA A 127 10.32 -11.72 5.39
CA ALA A 127 9.31 -11.00 4.61
C ALA A 127 9.67 -10.94 3.12
N SER A 128 10.94 -10.75 2.78
CA SER A 128 11.41 -10.70 1.38
C SER A 128 11.26 -12.02 0.64
N SER A 129 11.18 -13.15 1.35
CA SER A 129 10.99 -14.48 0.75
C SER A 129 9.53 -14.79 0.38
N ILE A 130 8.59 -13.92 0.77
CA ILE A 130 7.15 -14.08 0.53
C ILE A 130 6.74 -13.11 -0.59
N ASN A 131 6.19 -13.67 -1.65
CA ASN A 131 5.73 -12.91 -2.80
C ASN A 131 4.24 -12.59 -2.69
N GLY A 132 3.92 -11.31 -2.49
CA GLY A 132 2.56 -10.80 -2.56
C GLY A 132 1.62 -11.28 -1.44
N PRO A 133 0.34 -10.88 -1.50
CA PRO A 133 -0.66 -11.20 -0.50
C PRO A 133 -1.00 -12.70 -0.51
N PHE A 134 -1.43 -13.21 0.63
CA PHE A 134 -1.77 -14.62 0.82
C PHE A 134 -2.95 -14.77 1.80
N ASN A 135 -3.53 -15.97 1.84
CA ASN A 135 -4.71 -16.25 2.65
C ASN A 135 -4.27 -16.38 4.11
N GLY A 136 -4.50 -15.32 4.90
CA GLY A 136 -4.07 -15.25 6.29
C GLY A 136 -4.62 -16.39 7.15
N LEU A 137 -5.92 -16.66 7.07
CA LEU A 137 -6.55 -17.70 7.89
C LEU A 137 -6.04 -19.11 7.52
N ALA A 138 -6.15 -19.50 6.24
CA ALA A 138 -5.74 -20.83 5.80
C ALA A 138 -4.24 -21.08 6.00
N THR A 139 -3.41 -20.03 5.88
CA THR A 139 -1.97 -20.12 6.15
C THR A 139 -1.70 -20.25 7.66
N ALA A 140 -2.37 -19.48 8.50
CA ALA A 140 -2.24 -19.57 9.96
C ALA A 140 -2.66 -20.94 10.50
N GLU A 141 -3.75 -21.50 9.97
CA GLU A 141 -4.22 -22.86 10.29
C GLU A 141 -3.15 -23.90 9.94
N ARG A 142 -2.60 -23.84 8.71
CA ARG A 142 -1.55 -24.76 8.26
C ARG A 142 -0.28 -24.68 9.12
N MET A 143 0.02 -23.49 9.65
CA MET A 143 1.15 -23.27 10.54
C MET A 143 0.88 -23.68 12.00
N GLY A 144 -0.37 -23.99 12.36
CA GLY A 144 -0.76 -24.25 13.75
C GLY A 144 -0.72 -22.99 14.63
N LEU A 145 -0.98 -21.81 14.06
CA LEU A 145 -1.02 -20.54 14.80
C LEU A 145 -2.40 -20.21 15.37
N VAL A 146 -3.44 -20.92 14.95
CA VAL A 146 -4.81 -20.83 15.47
C VAL A 146 -5.22 -22.15 16.10
N GLU A 147 -5.87 -22.09 17.26
CA GLU A 147 -6.53 -23.22 17.91
C GLU A 147 -8.03 -23.04 17.75
N PHE A 148 -8.75 -24.12 17.43
CA PHE A 148 -10.21 -24.17 17.32
C PHE A 148 -10.81 -24.86 18.53
#